data_AF-A0A2N6U622-F1
#
_entry.id   AF-A0A2N6U622-F1
#
_cell.length_a   1.000
_cell.length_b   1.000
_cell.length_c   1.000
_cell.angle_alpha   90.00
_cell.angle_beta   90.00
_cell.angle_gamma   90.00
#
_symmetry.space_group_name_H-M   'P 1'
#
loop_
_entity.id
_entity.type
_entity.pdbx_description
1 polymer ?
#
loop_
_entity_poly.entity_id
_entity_poly.type
_entity_poly.pdbx_seq_one_letter_code
_entity_poly.pdbx_strand_id
1 'polypeptide(L)'
;MMRAAGSGPTGTGPVPAPLSAQASDRTHTEAPGSRGPAAGDPLTRALRALDSISSVDFEGGDGLRTATSVPNTPGTADGSKASSSQSSGRREAILDAASALFAERGYHGASLREISRRVGISHPGMLHHFSSKEVLLSAVIDRLEAHAQGLLNSVDSLAGSPQVLLAALAGPWDPRGHQMALMATLSAEIVNPDHPGRFRIARLRLVHEHVLEKALEGLAEAGYLREGAGPTFLARTVFSELLSLTVREHTVRELQKSAVADPIDDVRELIGLLLVDAKDEAQN
;
A
#
# COMPACT_ATOMS: atom_id res chain seq x y z
N MET A 1 -11.25 -75.14 -31.99
CA MET A 1 -9.78 -74.92 -31.99
C MET A 1 -9.56 -73.44 -32.26
N MET A 2 -9.34 -72.57 -31.26
CA MET A 2 -8.16 -72.39 -30.39
C MET A 2 -7.02 -71.59 -31.08
N ARG A 3 -6.84 -70.33 -30.63
CA ARG A 3 -5.70 -69.35 -30.68
C ARG A 3 -6.23 -67.94 -31.01
N ALA A 4 -6.30 -66.93 -30.10
CA ALA A 4 -5.26 -66.18 -29.34
C ALA A 4 -4.18 -65.58 -30.29
N ALA A 5 -3.80 -64.30 -30.30
CA ALA A 5 -3.84 -63.15 -29.37
C ALA A 5 -3.75 -61.85 -30.22
N GLY A 6 -3.91 -60.60 -29.79
CA GLY A 6 -4.09 -59.93 -28.50
C GLY A 6 -3.79 -58.44 -28.74
N SER A 7 -4.77 -57.56 -28.52
CA SER A 7 -4.57 -56.10 -28.52
C SER A 7 -5.38 -55.51 -27.37
N GLY A 8 -4.68 -55.09 -26.32
CA GLY A 8 -5.17 -54.36 -25.16
C GLY A 8 -4.28 -53.14 -24.88
N PRO A 9 -4.66 -52.27 -23.92
CA PRO A 9 -5.16 -50.93 -24.27
C PRO A 9 -4.21 -49.76 -23.96
N THR A 10 -4.64 -48.60 -24.48
CA THR A 10 -4.16 -47.23 -24.28
C THR A 10 -3.73 -46.89 -22.84
N GLY A 11 -2.52 -46.35 -22.70
CA GLY A 11 -1.98 -45.84 -21.45
C GLY A 11 -2.72 -44.61 -20.94
N THR A 12 -3.29 -44.73 -19.74
CA THR A 12 -3.73 -43.63 -18.89
C THR A 12 -2.57 -43.26 -17.95
N GLY A 13 -2.03 -42.05 -18.11
CA GLY A 13 -1.08 -41.48 -17.15
C GLY A 13 -1.76 -41.16 -15.81
N PRO A 14 -1.01 -41.04 -14.71
CA PRO A 14 -1.59 -40.87 -13.38
C PRO A 14 -2.23 -39.49 -13.23
N VAL A 15 -3.47 -39.49 -12.72
CA VAL A 15 -4.20 -38.29 -12.30
C VAL A 15 -3.59 -37.77 -10.99
N PRO A 16 -3.29 -36.46 -10.85
CA PRO A 16 -2.76 -35.93 -9.60
C PRO A 16 -3.80 -35.97 -8.47
N ALA A 17 -3.38 -36.39 -7.27
CA ALA A 17 -4.23 -36.47 -6.08
C ALA A 17 -4.62 -35.08 -5.55
N PRO A 18 -5.80 -34.93 -4.90
CA PRO A 18 -6.24 -33.66 -4.33
C PRO A 18 -5.42 -33.24 -3.09
N LEU A 19 -5.28 -31.93 -2.91
CA LEU A 19 -4.46 -31.21 -1.93
C LEU A 19 -4.85 -31.40 -0.43
N SER A 20 -5.71 -32.35 -0.10
CA SER A 20 -6.21 -32.56 1.27
C SER A 20 -5.41 -33.58 2.10
N ALA A 21 -4.29 -34.11 1.59
CA ALA A 21 -3.56 -35.22 2.22
C ALA A 21 -2.15 -34.91 2.76
N GLN A 22 -1.76 -33.64 2.92
CA GLN A 22 -0.41 -33.28 3.46
C GLN A 22 -0.45 -32.47 4.76
N ALA A 23 -1.42 -32.74 5.62
CA ALA A 23 -1.43 -32.19 6.97
C ALA A 23 -1.65 -33.30 7.99
N SER A 24 -0.57 -33.93 8.42
CA SER A 24 -0.47 -34.60 9.72
C SER A 24 0.99 -34.96 9.94
N ASP A 25 1.61 -34.29 10.91
CA ASP A 25 2.52 -34.88 11.90
C ASP A 25 3.66 -33.93 12.25
N ARG A 26 3.43 -33.06 13.25
CA ARG A 26 4.42 -32.61 14.23
C ARG A 26 3.71 -32.19 15.51
N THR A 27 3.58 -33.13 16.43
CA THR A 27 3.39 -32.82 17.85
C THR A 27 4.77 -32.70 18.49
N HIS A 28 5.13 -31.52 19.00
CA HIS A 28 6.20 -31.41 19.98
C HIS A 28 5.82 -30.41 21.07
N THR A 29 5.71 -30.97 22.26
CA THR A 29 5.56 -30.35 23.57
C THR A 29 6.81 -29.56 23.94
N GLU A 30 6.66 -28.31 24.39
CA GLU A 30 7.62 -27.68 25.31
C GLU A 30 6.92 -26.67 26.24
N ALA A 31 7.38 -26.67 27.49
CA ALA A 31 6.76 -26.08 28.68
C ALA A 31 7.30 -24.65 28.99
N PRO A 32 6.77 -23.93 30.01
CA PRO A 32 6.78 -22.46 30.06
C PRO A 32 7.93 -21.85 30.86
N GLY A 33 8.37 -20.65 30.45
CA GLY A 33 8.97 -19.66 31.37
C GLY A 33 10.28 -19.02 30.93
N SER A 34 10.20 -17.86 30.26
CA SER A 34 11.16 -16.75 30.45
C SER A 34 10.57 -15.45 29.88
N ARG A 35 10.01 -14.61 30.76
CA ARG A 35 9.60 -13.24 30.42
C ARG A 35 10.86 -12.38 30.26
N GLY A 36 11.24 -12.11 29.01
CA GLY A 36 12.17 -11.02 28.66
C GLY A 36 11.51 -9.65 28.81
N PRO A 37 12.30 -8.55 28.90
CA PRO A 37 11.79 -7.22 29.18
C PRO A 37 10.84 -6.75 28.06
N ALA A 38 9.78 -6.04 28.45
CA ALA A 38 8.68 -5.60 27.61
C ALA A 38 9.17 -5.11 26.24
N ALA A 39 8.85 -5.88 25.19
CA ALA A 39 9.04 -5.48 23.81
C ALA A 39 8.24 -4.20 23.58
N GLY A 40 8.94 -3.06 23.46
CA GLY A 40 8.31 -1.80 23.10
C GLY A 40 7.48 -1.98 21.83
N ASP A 41 6.32 -1.33 21.82
CA ASP A 41 5.31 -1.40 20.76
C ASP A 41 5.94 -1.41 19.35
N PRO A 42 5.61 -2.40 18.50
CA PRO A 42 6.12 -2.52 17.14
C PRO A 42 5.95 -1.24 16.32
N LEU A 43 4.87 -0.49 16.54
CA LEU A 43 4.62 0.80 15.90
C LEU A 43 5.60 1.86 16.40
N THR A 44 5.82 1.98 17.70
CA THR A 44 6.84 2.86 18.27
C THR A 44 8.26 2.57 17.72
N ARG A 45 8.56 1.31 17.39
CA ARG A 45 9.83 0.92 16.74
C ARG A 45 9.84 1.28 15.26
N ALA A 46 8.72 1.10 14.56
CA ALA A 46 8.57 1.47 13.15
C ALA A 46 8.61 2.98 12.94
N LEU A 47 7.96 3.76 13.82
CA LEU A 47 7.95 5.22 13.83
C LEU A 47 9.31 5.80 14.22
N ARG A 48 10.00 5.28 15.26
CA ARG A 48 11.38 5.68 15.57
C ARG A 48 12.36 5.42 14.42
N ALA A 49 12.11 4.38 13.62
CA ALA A 49 12.92 4.10 12.45
C ALA A 49 12.69 5.12 11.31
N LEU A 50 11.54 5.81 11.27
CA LEU A 50 11.28 6.92 10.33
C LEU A 50 12.04 8.18 10.75
N ASP A 51 12.06 8.49 12.06
CA ASP A 51 12.82 9.63 12.60
C ASP A 51 14.35 9.47 12.49
N SER A 52 14.86 8.22 12.51
CA SER A 52 16.30 7.95 12.40
C SER A 52 16.83 7.97 10.96
N ILE A 53 15.97 7.99 9.94
CA ILE A 53 16.38 7.98 8.52
C ILE A 53 16.32 9.38 7.90
N SER A 54 15.64 10.32 8.55
CA SER A 54 15.70 11.75 8.21
C SER A 54 17.00 12.43 8.66
N SER A 55 17.89 11.72 9.38
CA SER A 55 19.10 12.28 10.01
C SER A 55 20.41 11.56 9.66
N VAL A 56 20.48 10.77 8.59
CA VAL A 56 21.78 10.21 8.14
C VAL A 56 22.47 11.20 7.20
N ASP A 57 23.47 11.87 7.75
CA ASP A 57 24.41 12.77 7.09
C ASP A 57 25.10 12.12 5.89
N PHE A 58 25.04 12.82 4.77
CA PHE A 58 25.87 12.55 3.60
C PHE A 58 27.24 13.24 3.83
N GLU A 59 28.16 12.56 4.53
CA GLU A 59 29.56 12.99 4.57
C GLU A 59 30.25 12.66 3.24
N GLY A 60 30.75 13.69 2.56
CA GLY A 60 31.68 13.52 1.44
C GLY A 60 31.82 14.76 0.56
N GLY A 61 32.67 15.72 0.95
CA GLY A 61 33.25 16.69 0.01
C GLY A 61 33.46 18.10 0.55
N ASP A 62 34.36 18.26 1.51
CA ASP A 62 34.97 19.55 1.82
C ASP A 62 35.89 20.00 0.68
N GLY A 63 35.89 21.31 0.39
CA GLY A 63 36.74 21.92 -0.62
C GLY A 63 36.05 23.00 -1.43
N LEU A 64 35.80 24.16 -0.82
CA LEU A 64 36.40 25.46 -1.21
C LEU A 64 35.61 26.62 -0.58
N ARG A 65 36.03 27.02 0.62
CA ARG A 65 35.77 28.36 1.15
C ARG A 65 37.00 29.21 0.92
N THR A 66 36.91 30.15 -0.02
CA THR A 66 37.65 31.42 0.06
C THR A 66 36.72 32.54 -0.34
N ALA A 67 36.43 33.40 0.64
CA ALA A 67 35.68 34.62 0.50
C ALA A 67 36.48 35.65 -0.30
N THR A 68 35.83 36.39 -1.20
CA THR A 68 36.09 37.83 -1.38
C THR A 68 34.82 38.51 -1.91
N SER A 69 34.54 39.68 -1.36
CA SER A 69 33.31 40.46 -1.44
C SER A 69 33.35 41.58 -2.50
N VAL A 70 32.14 42.00 -2.95
CA VAL A 70 31.71 43.32 -3.51
C VAL A 70 31.89 43.57 -5.04
N PRO A 71 31.04 44.37 -5.76
CA PRO A 71 29.70 44.91 -5.49
C PRO A 71 28.59 44.52 -6.50
N ASN A 72 27.38 44.85 -6.07
CA ASN A 72 26.09 44.82 -6.76
C ASN A 72 26.02 45.84 -7.92
N THR A 73 25.47 45.44 -9.08
CA THR A 73 24.98 46.35 -10.13
C THR A 73 23.55 45.91 -10.52
N PRO A 74 22.55 46.82 -10.60
CA PRO A 74 21.16 46.44 -10.80
C PRO A 74 20.86 46.18 -12.28
N GLY A 75 20.32 45.01 -12.62
CA GLY A 75 19.90 44.67 -13.97
C GLY A 75 18.88 43.54 -14.03
N THR A 76 17.63 43.91 -14.30
CA THR A 76 16.51 43.06 -14.78
C THR A 76 16.06 41.92 -13.86
N ALA A 77 15.20 42.26 -12.90
CA ALA A 77 14.33 41.31 -12.22
C ALA A 77 12.99 41.20 -12.99
N ASP A 78 12.88 40.24 -13.92
CA ASP A 78 11.56 39.77 -14.39
C ASP A 78 11.60 38.35 -15.03
N GLY A 79 12.12 37.35 -14.33
CA GLY A 79 12.15 35.96 -14.84
C GLY A 79 12.22 34.82 -13.80
N SER A 80 12.43 35.13 -12.52
CA SER A 80 12.67 34.11 -11.48
C SER A 80 11.38 33.45 -10.93
N LYS A 81 10.23 34.13 -11.01
CA LYS A 81 8.95 33.58 -10.49
C LYS A 81 8.19 32.70 -11.50
N ALA A 82 8.34 32.94 -12.80
CA ALA A 82 7.69 32.13 -13.83
C ALA A 82 8.41 30.78 -14.06
N SER A 83 9.74 30.75 -13.94
CA SER A 83 10.53 29.52 -14.11
C SER A 83 10.39 28.53 -12.95
N SER A 84 10.25 29.03 -11.71
CA SER A 84 10.05 28.18 -10.52
C SER A 84 8.67 27.55 -10.47
N SER A 85 7.61 28.28 -10.81
CA SER A 85 6.23 27.75 -10.87
C SER A 85 6.00 26.77 -12.03
N GLN A 86 6.63 27.00 -13.17
CA GLN A 86 6.63 26.04 -14.30
C GLN A 86 7.43 24.77 -13.97
N SER A 87 8.55 24.91 -13.25
CA SER A 87 9.36 23.77 -12.80
C SER A 87 8.62 22.91 -11.78
N SER A 88 7.91 23.52 -10.81
CA SER A 88 7.10 22.78 -9.84
C SER A 88 5.93 22.05 -10.51
N GLY A 89 5.22 22.71 -11.44
CA GLY A 89 4.14 22.08 -12.20
C GLY A 89 4.60 20.89 -13.05
N ARG A 90 5.81 20.98 -13.64
CA ARG A 90 6.39 19.87 -14.40
C ARG A 90 6.73 18.69 -13.49
N ARG A 91 7.34 18.95 -12.34
CA ARG A 91 7.71 17.90 -11.37
C ARG A 91 6.47 17.14 -10.90
N GLU A 92 5.38 17.85 -10.65
CA GLU A 92 4.09 17.28 -10.25
C GLU A 92 3.52 16.36 -11.34
N ALA A 93 3.48 16.85 -12.59
CA ALA A 93 3.01 16.07 -13.74
C ALA A 93 3.85 14.79 -13.99
N ILE A 94 5.16 14.84 -13.73
CA ILE A 94 6.02 13.66 -13.81
C ILE A 94 5.63 12.63 -12.75
N LEU A 95 5.40 13.06 -11.52
CA LEU A 95 5.02 12.17 -10.43
C LEU A 95 3.62 11.56 -10.62
N ASP A 96 2.67 12.32 -11.16
CA ASP A 96 1.34 11.80 -11.49
C ASP A 96 1.44 10.70 -12.56
N ALA A 97 2.18 10.97 -13.64
CA ALA A 97 2.41 10.00 -14.71
C ALA A 97 3.19 8.76 -14.23
N ALA A 98 4.15 8.95 -13.31
CA ALA A 98 4.92 7.87 -12.71
C ALA A 98 4.05 6.99 -11.81
N SER A 99 3.26 7.61 -10.93
CA SER A 99 2.33 6.92 -10.04
C SER A 99 1.32 6.10 -10.83
N ALA A 100 0.73 6.68 -11.88
CA ALA A 100 -0.15 5.97 -12.81
C ALA A 100 0.54 4.76 -13.47
N LEU A 101 1.73 4.96 -14.03
CA LEU A 101 2.46 3.88 -14.70
C LEU A 101 2.89 2.77 -13.72
N PHE A 102 3.29 3.12 -12.49
CA PHE A 102 3.61 2.14 -11.45
C PHE A 102 2.37 1.37 -10.99
N ALA A 103 1.21 1.99 -10.89
CA ALA A 103 -0.04 1.28 -10.59
C ALA A 103 -0.41 0.29 -11.70
N GLU A 104 -0.25 0.69 -12.98
CA GLU A 104 -0.59 -0.13 -14.15
C GLU A 104 0.39 -1.29 -14.41
N ARG A 105 1.70 -1.08 -14.23
CA ARG A 105 2.75 -2.01 -14.71
C ARG A 105 3.75 -2.43 -13.65
N GLY A 106 3.59 -1.95 -12.43
CA GLY A 106 4.59 -2.09 -11.38
C GLY A 106 5.85 -1.25 -11.64
N TYR A 107 6.72 -1.19 -10.65
CA TYR A 107 8.02 -0.55 -10.73
C TYR A 107 8.90 -1.18 -11.81
N HIS A 108 8.95 -2.51 -11.91
CA HIS A 108 9.85 -3.18 -12.87
C HIS A 108 9.39 -3.00 -14.32
N GLY A 109 8.08 -3.03 -14.60
CA GLY A 109 7.51 -2.83 -15.93
C GLY A 109 7.53 -1.37 -16.42
N ALA A 110 7.76 -0.41 -15.52
CA ALA A 110 7.84 1.01 -15.83
C ALA A 110 9.26 1.46 -16.26
N SER A 111 9.31 2.45 -17.15
CA SER A 111 10.58 3.08 -17.60
C SER A 111 10.49 4.61 -17.63
N LEU A 112 11.61 5.29 -17.31
CA LEU A 112 11.69 6.75 -17.37
C LEU A 112 11.37 7.31 -18.76
N ARG A 113 11.71 6.58 -19.83
CA ARG A 113 11.40 6.97 -21.22
C ARG A 113 9.90 6.96 -21.50
N GLU A 114 9.18 5.96 -21.02
CA GLU A 114 7.73 5.91 -21.15
C GLU A 114 7.05 7.04 -20.38
N ILE A 115 7.50 7.31 -19.16
CA ILE A 115 6.98 8.43 -18.35
C ILE A 115 7.27 9.76 -19.05
N SER A 116 8.48 9.94 -19.61
CA SER A 116 8.84 11.14 -20.38
C SER A 116 7.88 11.37 -21.56
N ARG A 117 7.55 10.30 -22.28
CA ARG A 117 6.60 10.34 -23.40
C ARG A 117 5.18 10.68 -22.94
N ARG A 118 4.71 10.11 -21.82
CA ARG A 118 3.38 10.43 -21.24
C ARG A 118 3.26 11.90 -20.84
N VAL A 119 4.33 12.47 -20.29
CA VAL A 119 4.37 13.87 -19.83
C VAL A 119 4.66 14.86 -20.98
N GLY A 120 5.19 14.38 -22.11
CA GLY A 120 5.58 15.24 -23.24
C GLY A 120 6.91 15.98 -23.01
N ILE A 121 7.88 15.34 -22.34
CA ILE A 121 9.24 15.87 -22.15
C ILE A 121 10.30 14.98 -22.81
N SER A 122 11.46 15.58 -23.11
CA SER A 122 12.62 14.82 -23.57
C SER A 122 13.18 13.96 -22.43
N HIS A 123 13.85 12.85 -22.79
CA HIS A 123 14.49 12.00 -21.79
C HIS A 123 15.59 12.71 -20.98
N PRO A 124 16.46 13.56 -21.57
CA PRO A 124 17.34 14.43 -20.79
C PRO A 124 16.56 15.37 -19.86
N GLY A 125 15.45 15.95 -20.34
CA GLY A 125 14.52 16.75 -19.54
C GLY A 125 14.01 16.02 -18.30
N MET A 126 13.64 14.75 -18.43
CA MET A 126 13.25 13.89 -17.31
C MET A 126 14.38 13.71 -16.30
N LEU A 127 15.60 13.42 -16.78
CA LEU A 127 16.76 13.19 -15.92
C LEU A 127 17.17 14.44 -15.12
N HIS A 128 16.83 15.65 -15.58
CA HIS A 128 17.00 16.88 -14.80
C HIS A 128 16.07 16.96 -13.58
N HIS A 129 14.87 16.36 -13.64
CA HIS A 129 13.94 16.34 -12.52
C HIS A 129 14.14 15.12 -11.62
N PHE A 130 14.40 13.96 -12.20
CA PHE A 130 14.60 12.70 -11.50
C PHE A 130 15.76 11.94 -12.14
N SER A 131 16.90 11.91 -11.44
CA SER A 131 18.14 11.33 -11.94
C SER A 131 18.07 9.83 -12.19
N SER A 132 17.14 9.13 -11.52
CA SER A 132 16.92 7.70 -11.71
C SER A 132 15.47 7.29 -11.44
N LYS A 133 15.12 6.04 -11.80
CA LYS A 133 13.79 5.48 -11.53
C LYS A 133 13.56 5.24 -10.04
N GLU A 134 14.62 4.93 -9.30
CA GLU A 134 14.61 4.76 -7.83
C GLU A 134 14.31 6.09 -7.13
N VAL A 135 14.94 7.19 -7.56
CA VAL A 135 14.65 8.53 -7.03
C VAL A 135 13.20 8.93 -7.31
N LEU A 136 12.69 8.61 -8.51
CA LEU A 136 11.30 8.84 -8.87
C LEU A 136 10.33 7.98 -8.02
N LEU A 137 10.63 6.69 -7.84
CA LEU A 137 9.85 5.81 -6.96
C LEU A 137 9.84 6.35 -5.52
N SER A 138 10.99 6.77 -5.00
CA SER A 138 11.09 7.36 -3.66
C SER A 138 10.13 8.53 -3.49
N ALA A 139 10.11 9.45 -4.47
CA ALA A 139 9.21 10.61 -4.43
C ALA A 139 7.72 10.24 -4.57
N VAL A 140 7.40 9.16 -5.26
CA VAL A 140 6.03 8.61 -5.29
C VAL A 140 5.65 8.02 -3.93
N ILE A 141 6.56 7.29 -3.28
CA ILE A 141 6.35 6.75 -1.93
C ILE A 141 6.20 7.88 -0.91
N ASP A 142 6.96 8.98 -1.03
CA ASP A 142 6.82 10.17 -0.16
C ASP A 142 5.38 10.71 -0.19
N ARG A 143 4.71 10.69 -1.35
CA ARG A 143 3.29 11.10 -1.46
C ARG A 143 2.35 10.12 -0.77
N LEU A 144 2.60 8.83 -0.88
CA LEU A 144 1.82 7.81 -0.16
C LEU A 144 1.99 7.96 1.36
N GLU A 145 3.20 8.25 1.82
CA GLU A 145 3.49 8.51 3.24
C GLU A 145 2.80 9.79 3.73
N ALA A 146 2.80 10.86 2.94
CA ALA A 146 2.06 12.08 3.28
C ALA A 146 0.55 11.83 3.40
N HIS A 147 -0.01 10.99 2.52
CA HIS A 147 -1.41 10.60 2.61
C HIS A 147 -1.68 9.74 3.85
N ALA A 148 -0.83 8.74 4.12
CA ALA A 148 -0.94 7.88 5.29
C ALA A 148 -0.85 8.67 6.60
N GLN A 149 -0.03 9.73 6.63
CA GLN A 149 0.01 10.67 7.75
C GLN A 149 -1.33 11.40 7.95
N GLY A 150 -2.03 11.76 6.88
CA GLY A 150 -3.38 12.32 6.97
C GLY A 150 -4.39 11.35 7.60
N LEU A 151 -4.23 10.04 7.34
CA LEU A 151 -5.07 9.00 7.96
C LEU A 151 -4.78 8.85 9.46
N LEU A 152 -3.50 8.85 9.85
CA LEU A 152 -3.11 8.85 11.26
C LEU A 152 -3.73 10.02 12.03
N ASN A 153 -3.76 11.21 11.42
CA ASN A 153 -4.35 12.41 12.01
C ASN A 153 -5.89 12.33 12.13
N SER A 154 -6.52 11.36 11.45
CA SER A 154 -7.98 11.19 11.40
C SER A 154 -8.50 10.08 12.31
N VAL A 155 -7.61 9.36 13.02
CA VAL A 155 -7.94 8.18 13.84
C VAL A 155 -9.05 8.46 14.85
N ASP A 156 -8.95 9.54 15.63
CA ASP A 156 -9.94 9.86 16.66
C ASP A 156 -11.35 10.06 16.08
N SER A 157 -11.43 10.65 14.89
CA SER A 157 -12.71 10.82 14.19
C SER A 157 -13.29 9.50 13.70
N LEU A 158 -12.44 8.59 13.21
CA LEU A 158 -12.86 7.27 12.73
C LEU A 158 -13.31 6.37 13.88
N ALA A 159 -12.62 6.46 15.01
CA ALA A 159 -12.89 5.70 16.24
C ALA A 159 -14.21 6.09 16.92
N GLY A 160 -14.72 7.30 16.68
CA GLY A 160 -15.90 7.83 17.37
C GLY A 160 -17.25 7.42 16.78
N SER A 161 -17.31 6.86 15.56
CA SER A 161 -18.58 6.51 14.92
C SER A 161 -18.42 5.47 13.81
N PRO A 162 -19.23 4.38 13.83
CA PRO A 162 -19.24 3.41 12.73
C PRO A 162 -19.57 4.05 11.38
N GLN A 163 -20.45 5.05 11.37
CA GLN A 163 -20.86 5.74 10.13
C GLN A 163 -19.70 6.54 9.53
N VAL A 164 -18.85 7.14 10.37
CA VAL A 164 -17.65 7.86 9.91
C VAL A 164 -16.63 6.88 9.32
N LEU A 165 -16.39 5.75 9.99
CA LEU A 165 -15.53 4.69 9.45
C LEU A 165 -16.05 4.17 8.10
N LEU A 166 -17.34 3.83 8.01
CA LEU A 166 -17.97 3.33 6.78
C LEU A 166 -17.93 4.35 5.63
N ALA A 167 -18.03 5.65 5.94
CA ALA A 167 -17.89 6.71 4.95
C ALA A 167 -16.43 6.82 4.45
N ALA A 168 -15.44 6.68 5.35
CA ALA A 168 -14.03 6.75 5.00
C ALA A 168 -13.56 5.65 4.04
N LEU A 169 -14.24 4.49 4.02
CA LEU A 169 -13.93 3.40 3.08
C LEU A 169 -14.14 3.82 1.62
N ALA A 170 -15.05 4.75 1.35
CA ALA A 170 -15.29 5.31 0.02
C ALA A 170 -14.38 6.51 -0.32
N GLY A 171 -13.42 6.84 0.54
CA GLY A 171 -12.46 7.93 0.34
C GLY A 171 -11.03 7.41 0.20
N PRO A 172 -10.17 7.60 1.21
CA PRO A 172 -8.76 7.20 1.13
C PRO A 172 -8.51 5.71 0.87
N TRP A 173 -9.47 4.85 1.20
CA TRP A 173 -9.41 3.41 0.97
C TRP A 173 -10.26 2.92 -0.20
N ASP A 174 -10.81 3.80 -1.04
CA ASP A 174 -11.67 3.38 -2.13
C ASP A 174 -10.91 2.45 -3.11
N PRO A 175 -11.36 1.20 -3.31
CA PRO A 175 -10.72 0.25 -4.23
C PRO A 175 -10.66 0.71 -5.69
N ARG A 176 -11.49 1.69 -6.08
CA ARG A 176 -11.49 2.32 -7.40
C ARG A 176 -10.46 3.45 -7.51
N GLY A 177 -9.94 3.90 -6.38
CA GLY A 177 -9.03 5.02 -6.27
C GLY A 177 -7.64 4.69 -6.77
N HIS A 178 -7.04 5.63 -7.49
CA HIS A 178 -5.68 5.50 -8.02
C HIS A 178 -4.64 5.11 -6.94
N GLN A 179 -4.78 5.68 -5.74
CA GLN A 179 -3.86 5.42 -4.64
C GLN A 179 -3.92 3.96 -4.16
N MET A 180 -5.12 3.39 -4.05
CA MET A 180 -5.28 1.99 -3.67
C MET A 180 -4.74 1.06 -4.75
N ALA A 181 -4.96 1.38 -6.04
CA ALA A 181 -4.36 0.63 -7.15
C ALA A 181 -2.83 0.62 -7.07
N LEU A 182 -2.22 1.78 -6.82
CA LEU A 182 -0.77 1.88 -6.61
C LEU A 182 -0.32 1.08 -5.39
N MET A 183 -1.02 1.18 -4.26
CA MET A 183 -0.71 0.44 -3.03
C MET A 183 -0.79 -1.07 -3.25
N ALA A 184 -1.81 -1.56 -3.93
CA ALA A 184 -2.00 -2.98 -4.22
C ALA A 184 -0.88 -3.53 -5.12
N THR A 185 -0.57 -2.83 -6.23
CA THR A 185 0.50 -3.25 -7.15
C THR A 185 1.86 -3.25 -6.46
N LEU A 186 2.22 -2.18 -5.75
CA LEU A 186 3.50 -2.10 -5.04
C LEU A 186 3.57 -3.11 -3.89
N SER A 187 2.49 -3.34 -3.16
CA SER A 187 2.45 -4.37 -2.09
C SER A 187 2.69 -5.77 -2.62
N ALA A 188 2.25 -6.08 -3.84
CA ALA A 188 2.54 -7.35 -4.49
C ALA A 188 4.01 -7.44 -4.95
N GLU A 189 4.59 -6.36 -5.48
CA GLU A 189 5.97 -6.36 -5.98
C GLU A 189 7.02 -6.53 -4.88
N ILE A 190 6.78 -6.04 -3.66
CA ILE A 190 7.75 -6.12 -2.56
C ILE A 190 7.97 -7.53 -1.99
N VAL A 191 7.24 -8.52 -2.50
CA VAL A 191 7.59 -9.94 -2.33
C VAL A 191 8.97 -10.22 -2.94
N ASN A 192 9.36 -9.48 -3.99
CA ASN A 192 10.73 -9.45 -4.46
C ASN A 192 11.65 -8.77 -3.41
N PRO A 193 12.65 -9.48 -2.86
CA PRO A 193 13.55 -8.92 -1.84
C PRO A 193 14.38 -7.74 -2.36
N ASP A 194 14.63 -7.66 -3.66
CA ASP A 194 15.46 -6.63 -4.29
C ASP A 194 14.68 -5.36 -4.67
N HIS A 195 13.37 -5.31 -4.39
CA HIS A 195 12.56 -4.14 -4.71
C HIS A 195 13.04 -2.92 -3.89
N PRO A 196 13.45 -1.80 -4.52
CA PRO A 196 14.10 -0.68 -3.81
C PRO A 196 13.18 0.01 -2.79
N GLY A 197 11.86 -0.08 -2.97
CA GLY A 197 10.87 0.44 -2.02
C GLY A 197 10.42 -0.53 -0.93
N ARG A 198 10.97 -1.76 -0.86
CA ARG A 198 10.42 -2.90 -0.10
C ARG A 198 9.97 -2.55 1.32
N PHE A 199 10.89 -2.01 2.13
CA PHE A 199 10.59 -1.73 3.53
C PHE A 199 9.68 -0.52 3.72
N ARG A 200 9.76 0.49 2.86
CA ARG A 200 8.90 1.69 2.96
C ARG A 200 7.45 1.34 2.63
N ILE A 201 7.22 0.57 1.55
CA ILE A 201 5.89 0.09 1.17
C ILE A 201 5.33 -0.88 2.23
N ALA A 202 6.15 -1.79 2.77
CA ALA A 202 5.72 -2.66 3.86
C ALA A 202 5.30 -1.86 5.11
N ARG A 203 6.01 -0.78 5.45
CA ARG A 203 5.63 0.11 6.55
C ARG A 203 4.35 0.89 6.26
N LEU A 204 4.15 1.37 5.03
CA LEU A 204 2.90 2.01 4.63
C LEU A 204 1.69 1.09 4.85
N ARG A 205 1.81 -0.18 4.45
CA ARG A 205 0.79 -1.19 4.75
C ARG A 205 0.52 -1.30 6.26
N LEU A 206 1.56 -1.38 7.09
CA LEU A 206 1.41 -1.40 8.55
C LEU A 206 0.69 -0.14 9.09
N VAL A 207 0.93 1.04 8.50
CA VAL A 207 0.24 2.27 8.90
C VAL A 207 -1.26 2.18 8.60
N HIS A 208 -1.67 1.70 7.42
CA HIS A 208 -3.09 1.52 7.12
C HIS A 208 -3.76 0.50 8.05
N GLU A 209 -3.10 -0.63 8.29
CA GLU A 209 -3.58 -1.64 9.25
C GLU A 209 -3.71 -1.04 10.67
N HIS A 210 -2.75 -0.22 11.09
CA HIS A 210 -2.79 0.45 12.39
C HIS A 210 -3.93 1.46 12.52
N VAL A 211 -4.16 2.30 11.50
CA VAL A 211 -5.27 3.27 11.53
C VAL A 211 -6.61 2.55 11.65
N LEU A 212 -6.81 1.46 10.88
CA LEU A 212 -8.02 0.65 10.96
C LEU A 212 -8.15 -0.03 12.33
N GLU A 213 -7.05 -0.56 12.89
CA GLU A 213 -7.03 -1.17 14.22
C GLU A 213 -7.46 -0.16 15.28
N LYS A 214 -6.89 1.04 15.29
CA LYS A 214 -7.23 2.09 16.26
C LYS A 214 -8.68 2.56 16.12
N ALA A 215 -9.18 2.70 14.89
CA ALA A 215 -10.58 2.99 14.66
C ALA A 215 -11.49 1.89 15.25
N LEU A 216 -11.16 0.62 14.99
CA LEU A 216 -11.92 -0.53 15.47
C LEU A 216 -11.82 -0.72 16.99
N GLU A 217 -10.67 -0.43 17.61
CA GLU A 217 -10.51 -0.41 19.06
C GLU A 217 -11.46 0.61 19.71
N GLY A 218 -11.50 1.85 19.20
CA GLY A 218 -12.42 2.86 19.72
C GLY A 218 -13.89 2.48 19.55
N LEU A 219 -14.25 1.84 18.42
CA LEU A 219 -15.60 1.31 18.23
C LEU A 219 -15.91 0.15 19.19
N ALA A 220 -14.93 -0.69 19.52
CA ALA A 220 -15.09 -1.75 20.53
C ALA A 220 -15.33 -1.16 21.92
N GLU A 221 -14.52 -0.18 22.31
CA GLU A 221 -14.63 0.51 23.61
C GLU A 221 -15.97 1.23 23.75
N ALA A 222 -16.52 1.75 22.65
CA ALA A 222 -17.85 2.35 22.60
C ALA A 222 -19.01 1.34 22.48
N GLY A 223 -18.73 0.03 22.47
CA GLY A 223 -19.75 -1.02 22.42
C GLY A 223 -20.34 -1.30 21.04
N TYR A 224 -19.75 -0.77 19.96
CA TYR A 224 -20.26 -0.95 18.60
C TYR A 224 -19.82 -2.26 17.94
N LEU A 225 -18.75 -2.91 18.40
CA LEU A 225 -18.28 -4.18 17.82
C LEU A 225 -18.86 -5.39 18.57
N ARG A 226 -19.24 -6.42 17.81
CA ARG A 226 -19.71 -7.70 18.36
C ARG A 226 -18.63 -8.37 19.22
N GLU A 227 -19.07 -9.15 20.21
CA GLU A 227 -18.16 -9.93 21.04
C GLU A 227 -17.33 -10.91 20.19
N GLY A 228 -16.02 -11.02 20.47
CA GLY A 228 -15.08 -11.84 19.70
C GLY A 228 -14.53 -11.17 18.43
N ALA A 229 -15.03 -9.99 18.05
CA ALA A 229 -14.58 -9.23 16.89
C ALA A 229 -13.28 -8.44 17.20
N GLY A 230 -12.14 -9.16 17.30
CA GLY A 230 -10.86 -8.59 17.73
C GLY A 230 -10.28 -7.53 16.77
N PRO A 231 -10.06 -6.27 17.20
CA PRO A 231 -9.64 -5.16 16.33
C PRO A 231 -8.40 -5.42 15.46
N THR A 232 -7.34 -5.98 16.04
CA THR A 232 -6.09 -6.30 15.31
C THR A 232 -6.29 -7.30 14.16
N PHE A 233 -7.15 -8.30 14.37
CA PHE A 233 -7.44 -9.30 13.34
C PHE A 233 -8.33 -8.68 12.25
N LEU A 234 -9.34 -7.93 12.65
CA LEU A 234 -10.25 -7.25 11.75
C LEU A 234 -9.54 -6.22 10.87
N ALA A 235 -8.65 -5.40 11.43
CA ALA A 235 -7.90 -4.41 10.69
C ALA A 235 -7.08 -5.03 9.54
N ARG A 236 -6.36 -6.12 9.83
CA ARG A 236 -5.60 -6.88 8.82
C ARG A 236 -6.51 -7.50 7.77
N THR A 237 -7.67 -8.01 8.19
CA THR A 237 -8.64 -8.66 7.29
C THR A 237 -9.31 -7.64 6.37
N VAL A 238 -9.81 -6.53 6.92
CA VAL A 238 -10.41 -5.42 6.16
C VAL A 238 -9.40 -4.83 5.19
N PHE A 239 -8.15 -4.57 5.60
CA PHE A 239 -7.16 -4.03 4.68
C PHE A 239 -6.77 -5.02 3.58
N SER A 240 -6.69 -6.32 3.90
CA SER A 240 -6.44 -7.36 2.89
C SER A 240 -7.58 -7.45 1.89
N GLU A 241 -8.83 -7.34 2.35
CA GLU A 241 -10.01 -7.31 1.48
C GLU A 241 -10.03 -6.08 0.58
N LEU A 242 -9.72 -4.90 1.12
CA LEU A 242 -9.60 -3.66 0.33
C LEU A 242 -8.57 -3.79 -0.81
N LEU A 243 -7.40 -4.39 -0.52
CA LEU A 243 -6.39 -4.65 -1.55
C LEU A 243 -6.87 -5.68 -2.58
N SER A 244 -7.55 -6.74 -2.14
CA SER A 244 -8.12 -7.77 -3.00
C SER A 244 -9.18 -7.19 -3.95
N LEU A 245 -10.11 -6.40 -3.41
CA LEU A 245 -11.16 -5.71 -4.17
C LEU A 245 -10.57 -4.70 -5.15
N THR A 246 -9.48 -4.03 -4.79
CA THR A 246 -8.77 -3.13 -5.71
C THR A 246 -8.25 -3.90 -6.93
N VAL A 247 -7.60 -5.04 -6.71
CA VAL A 247 -7.14 -5.90 -7.81
C VAL A 247 -8.32 -6.36 -8.66
N ARG A 248 -9.42 -6.78 -8.02
CA ARG A 248 -10.64 -7.23 -8.71
C ARG A 248 -11.26 -6.11 -9.55
N GLU A 249 -11.35 -4.90 -9.02
CA GLU A 249 -11.88 -3.71 -9.70
C GLU A 249 -11.10 -3.39 -10.98
N HIS A 250 -9.77 -3.54 -10.94
CA HIS A 250 -8.89 -3.26 -12.07
C HIS A 250 -8.62 -4.46 -12.99
N THR A 251 -9.24 -5.63 -12.74
CA THR A 251 -9.03 -6.84 -13.56
C THR A 251 -10.34 -7.52 -13.93
N VAL A 252 -11.06 -8.05 -12.94
CA VAL A 252 -12.29 -8.83 -13.16
C VAL A 252 -13.41 -7.95 -13.68
N ARG A 253 -13.52 -6.71 -13.20
CA ARG A 253 -14.58 -5.80 -13.65
C ARG A 253 -14.50 -5.48 -15.14
N GLU A 254 -13.29 -5.37 -15.71
CA GLU A 254 -13.10 -5.16 -17.15
C GLU A 254 -13.69 -6.31 -17.99
N LEU A 255 -13.73 -7.52 -17.42
CA LEU A 255 -14.27 -8.73 -18.06
C LEU A 255 -15.80 -8.87 -17.87
N GLN A 256 -16.34 -8.29 -16.79
CA GLN A 256 -17.76 -8.34 -16.46
C GLN A 256 -18.50 -7.19 -17.18
N LYS A 257 -18.97 -7.47 -18.42
CA LYS A 257 -19.67 -6.53 -19.33
C LYS A 257 -20.98 -5.90 -18.80
N SER A 258 -21.32 -6.05 -17.53
CA SER A 258 -22.52 -5.48 -16.89
C SER A 258 -22.23 -5.18 -15.42
N ALA A 259 -22.80 -4.09 -14.87
CA ALA A 259 -22.59 -3.65 -13.50
C ALA A 259 -23.14 -4.67 -12.50
N VAL A 260 -22.28 -5.23 -11.64
CA VAL A 260 -22.66 -6.35 -10.75
C VAL A 260 -22.61 -6.00 -9.26
N ALA A 261 -21.68 -5.18 -8.76
CA ALA A 261 -21.70 -4.64 -7.39
C ALA A 261 -20.68 -3.49 -7.27
N ASP A 262 -20.94 -2.48 -6.43
CA ASP A 262 -19.93 -1.50 -6.04
C ASP A 262 -18.97 -2.19 -5.05
N PRO A 263 -17.64 -2.22 -5.28
CA PRO A 263 -16.70 -2.88 -4.36
C PRO A 263 -16.76 -2.31 -2.94
N ILE A 264 -17.22 -1.06 -2.77
CA ILE A 264 -17.43 -0.50 -1.44
C ILE A 264 -18.58 -1.18 -0.70
N ASP A 265 -19.62 -1.63 -1.41
CA ASP A 265 -20.77 -2.28 -0.77
C ASP A 265 -20.34 -3.61 -0.14
N ASP A 266 -19.44 -4.37 -0.77
CA ASP A 266 -18.86 -5.60 -0.22
C ASP A 266 -18.13 -5.35 1.12
N VAL A 267 -17.33 -4.27 1.20
CA VAL A 267 -16.60 -3.91 2.43
C VAL A 267 -17.56 -3.41 3.51
N ARG A 268 -18.57 -2.63 3.13
CA ARG A 268 -19.61 -2.14 4.05
C ARG A 268 -20.42 -3.29 4.62
N GLU A 269 -20.77 -4.27 3.80
CA GLU A 269 -21.46 -5.49 4.25
C GLU A 269 -20.58 -6.26 5.24
N LEU A 270 -19.31 -6.48 4.92
CA LEU A 270 -18.35 -7.13 5.82
C LEU A 270 -18.27 -6.43 7.18
N ILE A 271 -18.13 -5.10 7.21
CA ILE A 271 -18.05 -4.34 8.47
C ILE A 271 -19.41 -4.30 9.18
N GLY A 272 -20.52 -4.20 8.44
CA GLY A 272 -21.87 -4.27 8.99
C GLY A 272 -22.13 -5.57 9.76
N LEU A 273 -21.63 -6.70 9.26
CA LEU A 273 -21.71 -8.01 9.93
C LEU A 273 -20.91 -8.08 11.24
N LEU A 274 -20.00 -7.14 11.48
CA LEU A 274 -19.15 -7.07 12.67
C LEU A 274 -19.66 -6.07 13.70
N LEU A 275 -20.58 -5.19 13.32
CA LEU A 275 -21.21 -4.21 14.19
C LEU A 275 -22.39 -4.83 14.96
N VAL A 276 -22.64 -4.34 16.17
CA VAL A 276 -23.84 -4.66 16.94
C VAL A 276 -25.03 -3.97 16.27
N ASP A 277 -26.14 -4.70 16.11
CA ASP A 277 -27.37 -4.09 15.62
C ASP A 277 -27.88 -3.10 16.68
N ALA A 278 -28.19 -1.86 16.29
CA ALA A 278 -28.79 -0.86 17.19
C ALA A 278 -30.13 -1.30 17.82
N LYS A 279 -30.63 -2.49 17.49
CA LYS A 279 -31.85 -3.09 18.05
C LYS A 279 -31.59 -3.95 19.30
N ASP A 280 -30.36 -4.37 19.57
CA ASP A 280 -30.08 -5.28 20.69
C ASP A 280 -30.00 -4.56 22.06
N GLU A 281 -29.94 -3.21 22.07
CA GLU A 281 -29.96 -2.42 23.31
C GLU A 281 -31.38 -2.13 23.86
N ALA A 282 -32.44 -2.37 23.07
CA ALA A 282 -33.80 -2.09 23.52
C ALA A 282 -34.47 -3.24 24.29
N GLN A 283 -33.74 -4.34 24.56
CA GLN A 283 -34.28 -5.55 25.19
C GLN A 283 -33.53 -6.03 26.44
N ASN A 284 -32.63 -5.23 27.02
CA ASN A 284 -31.99 -5.57 28.30
C ASN A 284 -32.10 -4.45 29.33
#